data_AF-A0A7Z8KNM8-F1
#
_entry.id   AF-A0A7Z8KNM8-F1
#
_cell.length_a   1.000
_cell.length_b   1.000
_cell.length_c   1.000
_cell.angle_alpha   90.00
_cell.angle_beta   90.00
_cell.angle_gamma   90.00
#
_symmetry.space_group_name_H-M   'P 1'
#
loop_
_entity.id
_entity.type
_entity.pdbx_description
1 polymer ?
#
loop_
_entity_poly.entity_id
_entity_poly.type
_entity_poly.pdbx_seq_one_letter_code
_entity_poly.pdbx_strand_id
1 'polypeptide(L)'
;MAGNDVKAFFNDDSGVTVIFGTLLLILITIIAASSVAYMISTTEKQAMDLESHQQAVENENLKIVSIDPVGDGSNWESIDLKILNLNTQDSYISAIRINDGYFLYYRAYEDDSSDEFDTYNGYPAVYNANHRLKVPATKSKTVHLNFSDIDVQGTEIIDTSAWSNNSTDFKYSLKKHPWDAYGEYEYDFNLTYVNGTNCIETGNITMDDEKRQITFLGNNSGGNLTNTSNYNISYSLNFVSYPGNSPSERDPVRVELITSYINVFREVFTPPMPVAAVQFKVEYLQDGNGTQSPSSYLILDASDSTDIDGFITSYKWAIWKDSANGTTTLYDYDLQGMVVRPIGIDPYNDHNVTIDLLLTDDDGMTSRLSQVSGNLTIL
;
A
#
# COMPACT_ATOMS: atom_id res chain seq x y z
N MET A 1 45.50 2.55 96.49
CA MET A 1 45.80 2.02 95.14
C MET A 1 44.50 1.47 94.54
N ALA A 2 43.71 2.32 93.88
CA ALA A 2 42.52 1.93 93.10
C ALA A 2 41.94 3.19 92.41
N GLY A 3 42.75 3.89 91.62
CA GLY A 3 42.37 5.21 91.10
C GLY A 3 43.01 5.63 89.79
N ASN A 4 43.66 4.70 89.07
CA ASN A 4 44.29 5.00 87.78
C ASN A 4 43.81 4.11 86.61
N ASP A 5 42.91 3.15 86.84
CA ASP A 5 42.43 2.25 85.78
C ASP A 5 41.18 2.73 85.03
N VAL A 6 40.41 3.69 85.57
CA VAL A 6 39.15 4.10 84.94
C VAL A 6 39.38 5.07 83.76
N LYS A 7 40.47 5.85 83.76
CA LYS A 7 40.81 6.75 82.65
C LYS A 7 41.41 6.03 81.43
N ALA A 8 41.98 4.84 81.61
CA ALA A 8 42.44 4.00 80.50
C ALA A 8 41.27 3.34 79.76
N PHE A 9 40.15 3.08 80.45
CA PHE A 9 38.98 2.41 79.89
C PHE A 9 38.11 3.30 78.99
N PHE A 10 38.14 4.63 79.19
CA PHE A 10 37.37 5.59 78.38
C PHE A 10 38.13 6.16 77.16
N ASN A 11 39.43 5.85 77.01
CA ASN A 11 40.24 6.21 75.85
C ASN A 11 40.59 4.99 74.97
N ASP A 12 39.97 3.83 75.24
CA ASP A 12 40.14 2.63 74.43
C ASP A 12 39.17 2.63 73.24
N ASP A 13 39.45 3.51 72.27
CA ASP A 13 38.70 3.63 71.00
C ASP A 13 38.88 2.40 70.08
N SER A 14 39.66 1.40 70.51
CA SER A 14 39.90 0.17 69.74
C SER A 14 38.62 -0.65 69.54
N GLY A 15 37.73 -0.71 70.54
CA GLY A 15 36.44 -1.41 70.44
C GLY A 15 35.45 -0.73 69.50
N VAL A 16 35.41 0.61 69.51
CA VAL A 16 34.53 1.42 68.64
C VAL A 16 35.00 1.31 67.18
N THR A 17 36.30 1.34 66.95
CA THR A 17 36.89 1.19 65.60
C THR A 17 36.57 -0.17 64.97
N VAL A 18 36.56 -1.26 65.76
CA VAL A 18 36.19 -2.60 65.28
C VAL A 18 34.69 -2.68 64.90
N ILE A 19 33.81 -2.03 65.68
CA ILE A 19 32.37 -2.01 65.38
C ILE A 19 32.09 -1.19 64.11
N PHE A 20 32.71 -0.02 63.95
CA PHE A 20 32.58 0.77 62.72
C PHE A 20 33.18 0.05 61.51
N GLY A 21 34.32 -0.62 61.67
CA GLY A 21 34.94 -1.41 60.59
C GLY A 21 34.06 -2.57 60.14
N THR A 22 33.44 -3.30 61.07
CA THR A 22 32.53 -4.41 60.74
C THR A 22 31.22 -3.92 60.13
N LEU A 23 30.63 -2.83 60.61
CA LEU A 23 29.43 -2.23 60.01
C LEU A 23 29.70 -1.70 58.59
N LEU A 24 30.84 -1.04 58.36
CA LEU A 24 31.23 -0.56 57.04
C LEU A 24 31.46 -1.73 56.06
N LEU A 25 32.10 -2.82 56.52
CA LEU A 25 32.28 -4.03 55.73
C LEU A 25 30.93 -4.64 55.33
N ILE A 26 30.00 -4.77 56.28
CA ILE A 26 28.64 -5.29 56.01
C ILE A 26 27.90 -4.41 55.01
N LEU A 27 28.02 -3.08 55.12
CA LEU A 27 27.37 -2.17 54.18
C LEU A 27 27.96 -2.33 52.77
N ILE A 28 29.28 -2.38 52.64
CA ILE A 28 29.96 -2.57 51.35
C ILE A 28 29.56 -3.91 50.73
N THR A 29 29.50 -4.99 51.50
CA THR A 29 29.11 -6.31 50.97
C THR A 29 27.65 -6.34 50.53
N ILE A 30 26.73 -5.69 51.25
CA ILE A 30 25.33 -5.56 50.85
C ILE A 30 25.23 -4.77 49.53
N ILE A 31 25.90 -3.62 49.42
CA ILE A 31 25.89 -2.80 48.20
C ILE A 31 26.46 -3.58 47.00
N ALA A 32 27.58 -4.29 47.21
CA ALA A 32 28.18 -5.11 46.16
C ALA A 32 27.25 -6.26 45.73
N ALA A 33 26.65 -6.97 46.69
CA ALA A 33 25.72 -8.07 46.41
C ALA A 33 24.46 -7.58 45.67
N SER A 34 23.87 -6.46 46.10
CA SER A 34 22.71 -5.86 45.42
C SER A 34 23.05 -5.39 44.00
N SER A 35 24.24 -4.84 43.78
CA SER A 35 24.69 -4.40 42.45
C SER A 35 24.85 -5.58 41.48
N VAL A 36 25.43 -6.69 41.96
CA VAL A 36 25.56 -7.93 41.16
C VAL A 36 24.19 -8.55 40.88
N ALA A 37 23.31 -8.61 41.87
CA ALA A 37 21.95 -9.13 41.68
C ALA A 37 21.16 -8.31 40.65
N TYR A 38 21.27 -6.98 40.70
CA TYR A 38 20.68 -6.10 39.70
C TYR A 38 21.25 -6.37 38.30
N MET A 39 22.58 -6.50 38.18
CA MET A 39 23.23 -6.83 36.91
C MET A 39 22.77 -8.18 36.34
N ILE A 40 22.66 -9.22 37.17
CA ILE A 40 22.15 -10.53 36.75
C ILE A 40 20.71 -10.40 36.27
N SER A 41 19.84 -9.73 37.02
CA SER A 41 18.44 -9.53 36.64
C SER A 41 18.30 -8.75 35.31
N THR A 42 19.11 -7.72 35.10
CA THR A 42 19.12 -7.00 33.81
C THR A 42 19.63 -7.87 32.66
N THR A 43 20.60 -8.75 32.92
CA THR A 43 21.18 -9.65 31.91
C THR A 43 20.20 -10.77 31.55
N GLU A 44 19.53 -11.37 32.54
CA GLU A 44 18.48 -12.38 32.31
C GLU A 44 17.31 -11.79 31.54
N LYS A 45 16.89 -10.57 31.88
CA LYS A 45 15.85 -9.87 31.13
C LYS A 45 16.26 -9.66 29.66
N GLN A 46 17.48 -9.17 29.41
CA GLN A 46 17.98 -9.00 28.05
C GLN A 46 18.10 -10.32 27.28
N ALA A 47 18.53 -11.40 27.93
CA ALA A 47 18.61 -12.72 27.32
C ALA A 47 17.22 -13.27 26.96
N MET A 48 16.24 -13.11 27.86
CA MET A 48 14.85 -13.48 27.62
C MET A 48 14.22 -12.63 26.50
N ASP A 49 14.46 -11.32 26.49
CA ASP A 49 13.98 -10.42 25.44
C ASP A 49 14.59 -10.81 24.07
N LEU A 50 15.88 -11.18 24.04
CA LEU A 50 16.55 -11.65 22.83
C LEU A 50 16.00 -13.00 22.35
N GLU A 51 15.81 -13.97 23.24
CA GLU A 51 15.24 -15.27 22.89
C GLU A 51 13.80 -15.13 22.38
N SER A 52 12.99 -14.29 23.04
CA SER A 52 11.64 -13.97 22.57
C SER A 52 11.66 -13.30 21.20
N HIS A 53 12.63 -12.42 20.93
CA HIS A 53 12.77 -11.78 19.62
C HIS A 53 13.19 -12.78 18.55
N GLN A 54 14.16 -13.65 18.85
CA GLN A 54 14.58 -14.72 17.95
C GLN A 54 13.43 -15.67 17.61
N GLN A 55 12.66 -16.09 18.61
CA GLN A 55 11.47 -16.91 18.37
C GLN A 55 10.41 -16.18 17.55
N ALA A 56 10.20 -14.87 17.75
CA ALA A 56 9.26 -14.10 16.95
C ALA A 56 9.70 -13.99 15.49
N VAL A 57 11.01 -13.78 15.26
CA VAL A 57 11.62 -13.75 13.92
C VAL A 57 11.47 -15.11 13.24
N GLU A 58 11.81 -16.20 13.93
CA GLU A 58 11.76 -17.58 13.39
C GLU A 58 10.34 -18.06 13.10
N ASN A 59 9.36 -17.62 13.90
CA ASN A 59 7.98 -18.01 13.74
C ASN A 59 7.19 -17.07 12.80
N GLU A 60 7.82 -16.03 12.23
CA GLU A 60 7.13 -15.17 11.28
C GLU A 60 7.08 -15.81 9.90
N ASN A 61 5.87 -16.12 9.45
CA ASN A 61 5.55 -16.73 8.19
C ASN A 61 4.43 -15.92 7.52
N LEU A 62 4.83 -14.96 6.68
CA LEU A 62 3.93 -14.28 5.76
C LEU A 62 4.04 -14.90 4.39
N LYS A 63 2.92 -14.94 3.67
CA LYS A 63 2.88 -15.37 2.28
C LYS A 63 2.23 -14.29 1.43
N ILE A 64 2.89 -13.94 0.33
CA ILE A 64 2.26 -13.20 -0.76
C ILE A 64 1.43 -14.20 -1.54
N VAL A 65 0.12 -14.00 -1.60
CA VAL A 65 -0.81 -15.01 -2.17
C VAL A 65 -1.06 -14.76 -3.64
N SER A 66 -1.34 -13.51 -3.99
CA SER A 66 -1.68 -13.10 -5.35
C SER A 66 -1.44 -11.60 -5.48
N ILE A 67 -1.44 -11.15 -6.73
CA ILE A 67 -1.55 -9.75 -7.10
C ILE A 67 -2.81 -9.53 -7.95
N ASP A 68 -3.29 -8.29 -8.02
CA ASP A 68 -4.28 -7.83 -8.97
C ASP A 68 -3.78 -6.49 -9.56
N PRO A 69 -2.99 -6.55 -10.65
CA PRO A 69 -2.37 -5.37 -11.24
C PRO A 69 -3.34 -4.66 -12.20
N VAL A 70 -3.38 -3.34 -12.13
CA VAL A 70 -4.19 -2.47 -13.01
C VAL A 70 -3.25 -1.58 -13.80
N GLY A 71 -3.40 -1.54 -15.13
CA GLY A 71 -2.49 -0.81 -16.02
C GLY A 71 -3.17 -0.17 -17.23
N ASP A 72 -2.39 0.64 -17.95
CA ASP A 72 -2.84 1.44 -19.11
C ASP A 72 -2.57 0.76 -20.47
N GLY A 73 -2.08 -0.49 -20.47
CA GLY A 73 -1.63 -1.23 -21.64
C GLY A 73 -0.14 -1.09 -21.95
N SER A 74 0.58 -0.23 -21.23
CA SER A 74 2.04 -0.04 -21.33
C SER A 74 2.71 -0.30 -19.98
N ASN A 75 2.24 0.34 -18.92
CA ASN A 75 2.78 0.20 -17.57
C ASN A 75 1.66 -0.05 -16.55
N TRP A 76 2.03 -0.65 -15.43
CA TRP A 76 1.13 -0.78 -14.28
C TRP A 76 0.91 0.57 -13.61
N GLU A 77 -0.35 0.93 -13.36
CA GLU A 77 -0.75 2.14 -12.63
C GLU A 77 -0.86 1.87 -11.13
N SER A 78 -1.40 0.70 -10.77
CA SER A 78 -1.51 0.23 -9.39
C SER A 78 -1.43 -1.29 -9.30
N ILE A 79 -1.10 -1.80 -8.12
CA ILE A 79 -1.12 -3.24 -7.81
C ILE A 79 -1.79 -3.46 -6.47
N ASP A 80 -2.82 -4.29 -6.44
CA ASP A 80 -3.37 -4.81 -5.20
C ASP A 80 -2.67 -6.11 -4.81
N LEU A 81 -1.99 -6.09 -3.67
CA LEU A 81 -1.17 -7.18 -3.17
C LEU A 81 -1.87 -7.89 -2.01
N LYS A 82 -2.23 -9.16 -2.17
CA LYS A 82 -2.86 -9.95 -1.10
C LYS A 82 -1.80 -10.65 -0.25
N ILE A 83 -1.70 -10.25 1.02
CA ILE A 83 -0.73 -10.78 1.97
C ILE A 83 -1.47 -11.63 3.00
N LEU A 84 -1.09 -12.89 3.15
CA LEU A 84 -1.62 -13.81 4.14
C LEU A 84 -0.64 -14.00 5.29
N ASN A 85 -1.12 -13.76 6.51
CA ASN A 85 -0.35 -14.06 7.71
C ASN A 85 -0.69 -15.47 8.22
N LEU A 86 0.30 -16.37 8.15
CA LEU A 86 0.17 -17.76 8.61
C LEU A 86 0.53 -17.93 10.10
N ASN A 87 0.85 -16.84 10.79
CA ASN A 87 1.24 -16.84 12.19
C ASN A 87 0.04 -16.81 13.12
N THR A 88 0.29 -17.20 14.36
CA THR A 88 -0.65 -17.04 15.49
C THR A 88 -0.66 -15.63 16.06
N GLN A 89 0.28 -14.77 15.64
CA GLN A 89 0.42 -13.39 16.08
C GLN A 89 0.34 -12.41 14.89
N ASP A 90 0.01 -11.17 15.21
CA ASP A 90 -0.04 -10.09 14.23
C ASP A 90 1.37 -9.75 13.73
N SER A 91 1.48 -9.46 12.44
CA SER A 91 2.75 -9.07 11.81
C SER A 91 2.66 -7.62 11.32
N TYR A 92 3.79 -6.93 11.26
CA TYR A 92 3.85 -5.54 10.83
C TYR A 92 4.77 -5.37 9.63
N ILE A 93 4.25 -4.78 8.56
CA ILE A 93 5.03 -4.50 7.35
C ILE A 93 5.80 -3.20 7.55
N SER A 94 7.10 -3.26 7.33
CA SER A 94 8.02 -2.13 7.41
C SER A 94 8.25 -1.47 6.05
N ALA A 95 8.37 -2.29 5.00
CA ALA A 95 8.63 -1.80 3.65
C ALA A 95 8.12 -2.81 2.63
N ILE A 96 7.74 -2.29 1.47
CA ILE A 96 7.32 -3.06 0.30
C ILE A 96 8.17 -2.58 -0.86
N ARG A 97 8.79 -3.54 -1.56
CA ARG A 97 9.57 -3.28 -2.75
C ARG A 97 8.91 -3.98 -3.93
N ILE A 98 8.75 -3.27 -5.03
CA ILE A 98 8.34 -3.84 -6.30
C ILE A 98 9.47 -3.61 -7.29
N ASN A 99 9.97 -4.70 -7.89
CA ASN A 99 11.14 -4.72 -8.74
C ASN A 99 12.34 -4.02 -8.09
N ASP A 100 12.67 -2.81 -8.52
CA ASP A 100 13.86 -2.08 -8.07
C ASP A 100 13.55 -0.86 -7.20
N GLY A 101 12.28 -0.57 -6.90
CA GLY A 101 11.88 0.57 -6.08
C GLY A 101 11.12 0.19 -4.81
N TYR A 102 11.25 1.03 -3.79
CA TYR A 102 10.50 0.92 -2.54
C TYR A 102 9.31 1.88 -2.56
N PHE A 103 8.17 1.40 -2.07
CA PHE A 103 7.03 2.25 -1.78
C PHE A 103 7.27 3.00 -0.48
N LEU A 104 7.11 4.32 -0.53
CA LEU A 104 7.23 5.21 0.63
C LEU A 104 5.91 5.29 1.38
N TYR A 105 4.81 5.35 0.64
CA TYR A 105 3.45 5.43 1.16
C TYR A 105 2.55 4.48 0.38
N TYR A 106 1.61 3.84 1.07
CA TYR A 106 0.65 2.92 0.45
C TYR A 106 -0.63 2.83 1.29
N ARG A 107 -1.69 2.27 0.72
CA ARG A 107 -2.98 2.08 1.40
C ARG A 107 -3.26 0.60 1.59
N ALA A 108 -4.20 0.27 2.46
CA ALA A 108 -4.62 -1.11 2.67
C ALA A 108 -6.10 -1.17 3.00
N TYR A 109 -6.69 -2.35 2.81
CA TYR A 109 -8.08 -2.64 3.15
C TYR A 109 -8.24 -4.12 3.53
N GLU A 110 -9.37 -4.44 4.18
CA GLU A 110 -9.73 -5.83 4.50
C GLU A 110 -10.46 -6.47 3.31
N ASP A 111 -9.85 -7.51 2.73
CA ASP A 111 -10.48 -8.45 1.79
C ASP A 111 -10.96 -7.87 0.44
N ASP A 112 -11.18 -8.75 -0.54
CA ASP A 112 -11.31 -8.38 -1.98
C ASP A 112 -12.66 -7.72 -2.36
N SER A 113 -13.50 -7.34 -1.40
CA SER A 113 -14.90 -6.93 -1.68
C SER A 113 -15.32 -5.58 -1.12
N SER A 114 -14.46 -4.91 -0.35
CA SER A 114 -14.69 -3.54 0.06
C SER A 114 -13.68 -2.63 -0.61
N ASP A 115 -14.13 -1.82 -1.56
CA ASP A 115 -13.38 -0.66 -2.10
C ASP A 115 -13.13 0.43 -1.03
N GLU A 116 -13.38 0.12 0.24
CA GLU A 116 -13.20 1.00 1.38
C GLU A 116 -11.82 0.76 1.99
N PHE A 117 -10.91 1.69 1.72
CA PHE A 117 -9.63 1.75 2.41
C PHE A 117 -9.81 1.83 3.92
N ASP A 118 -8.85 1.25 4.65
CA ASP A 118 -8.73 1.45 6.09
C ASP A 118 -8.80 2.96 6.39
N THR A 119 -9.44 3.34 7.49
CA THR A 119 -9.53 4.75 7.88
C THR A 119 -8.87 5.00 9.22
N TYR A 120 -8.21 6.14 9.35
CA TYR A 120 -7.58 6.62 10.57
C TYR A 120 -8.05 8.05 10.84
N ASN A 121 -8.73 8.25 11.98
CA ASN A 121 -9.30 9.54 12.38
C ASN A 121 -10.19 10.21 11.30
N GLY A 122 -10.92 9.40 10.53
CA GLY A 122 -11.85 9.86 9.49
C GLY A 122 -11.20 10.21 8.15
N TYR A 123 -9.91 9.90 7.99
CA TYR A 123 -9.18 9.97 6.72
C TYR A 123 -8.79 8.56 6.24
N PRO A 124 -8.57 8.33 4.94
CA PRO A 124 -7.96 7.10 4.44
C PRO A 124 -6.59 6.85 5.10
N ALA A 125 -6.39 5.70 5.74
CA ALA A 125 -5.13 5.35 6.35
C ALA A 125 -4.05 5.22 5.28
N VAL A 126 -2.94 5.92 5.50
CA VAL A 126 -1.74 5.85 4.65
C VAL A 126 -0.62 5.29 5.51
N TYR A 127 -0.05 4.18 5.05
CA TYR A 127 0.98 3.44 5.76
C TYR A 127 2.36 3.82 5.24
N ASN A 128 3.35 3.79 6.13
CA ASN A 128 4.77 3.97 5.81
C ASN A 128 5.64 3.28 6.87
N ALA A 129 6.95 3.50 6.83
CA ALA A 129 7.88 2.90 7.81
C ALA A 129 7.59 3.28 9.28
N ASN A 130 7.01 4.45 9.53
CA ASN A 130 6.67 4.97 10.86
C ASN A 130 5.25 4.56 11.30
N HIS A 131 4.30 4.50 10.36
CA HIS A 131 2.93 4.04 10.54
C HIS A 131 2.75 2.71 9.81
N ARG A 132 3.23 1.64 10.44
CA ARG A 132 3.34 0.31 9.82
C ARG A 132 1.98 -0.34 9.64
N LEU A 133 1.82 -1.00 8.49
CA LEU A 133 0.64 -1.81 8.24
C LEU A 133 0.64 -3.05 9.12
N LYS A 134 -0.47 -3.29 9.82
CA LYS A 134 -0.72 -4.50 10.60
C LYS A 134 -1.42 -5.54 9.72
N VAL A 135 -0.83 -6.74 9.60
CA VAL A 135 -1.47 -7.91 9.01
C VAL A 135 -1.91 -8.84 10.14
N PRO A 136 -3.22 -8.96 10.41
CA PRO A 136 -3.70 -9.71 11.57
C PRO A 136 -3.34 -11.20 11.52
N ALA A 137 -3.14 -11.83 12.68
CA ALA A 137 -2.87 -13.27 12.78
C ALA A 137 -3.91 -14.11 12.03
N THR A 138 -3.46 -15.13 11.28
CA THR A 138 -4.32 -16.09 10.54
C THR A 138 -5.26 -15.45 9.50
N LYS A 139 -5.05 -14.19 9.14
CA LYS A 139 -5.88 -13.44 8.18
C LYS A 139 -5.04 -12.89 7.05
N SER A 140 -5.73 -12.53 5.96
CA SER A 140 -5.15 -11.77 4.88
C SER A 140 -5.41 -10.27 5.01
N LYS A 141 -4.55 -9.47 4.40
CA LYS A 141 -4.73 -8.04 4.20
C LYS A 141 -4.35 -7.71 2.77
N THR A 142 -5.13 -6.86 2.11
CA THR A 142 -4.83 -6.41 0.76
C THR A 142 -4.18 -5.03 0.83
N VAL A 143 -3.06 -4.89 0.13
CA VAL A 143 -2.25 -3.67 0.10
C VAL A 143 -2.33 -3.06 -1.28
N HIS A 144 -2.82 -1.85 -1.34
CA HIS A 144 -2.97 -1.09 -2.57
C HIS A 144 -1.74 -0.21 -2.79
N LEU A 145 -0.99 -0.57 -3.83
CA LEU A 145 0.26 0.06 -4.22
C LEU A 145 0.03 0.94 -5.45
N ASN A 146 0.08 2.26 -5.29
CA ASN A 146 -0.06 3.20 -6.40
C ASN A 146 1.30 3.65 -6.92
N PHE A 147 1.55 3.53 -8.22
CA PHE A 147 2.76 4.09 -8.82
C PHE A 147 2.66 5.62 -9.01
N SER A 148 1.44 6.17 -8.96
CA SER A 148 1.19 7.61 -8.85
C SER A 148 1.16 8.08 -7.38
N ASP A 149 1.29 9.39 -7.18
CA ASP A 149 1.11 10.01 -5.86
C ASP A 149 -0.30 9.74 -5.30
N ILE A 150 -0.39 9.68 -3.98
CA ILE A 150 -1.64 9.47 -3.25
C ILE A 150 -2.15 10.82 -2.77
N ASP A 151 -3.25 11.27 -3.35
CA ASP A 151 -3.96 12.46 -2.88
C ASP A 151 -5.00 12.07 -1.83
N VAL A 152 -4.84 12.62 -0.62
CA VAL A 152 -5.83 12.49 0.45
C VAL A 152 -6.54 13.82 0.64
N GLN A 153 -7.87 13.77 0.58
CA GLN A 153 -8.73 14.93 0.80
C GLN A 153 -9.57 14.74 2.06
N GLY A 154 -9.74 15.83 2.82
CA GLY A 154 -10.65 15.87 3.95
C GLY A 154 -11.42 17.18 3.98
N THR A 155 -12.61 17.15 4.56
CA THR A 155 -13.43 18.35 4.72
C THR A 155 -14.05 18.44 6.11
N GLU A 156 -14.11 19.64 6.65
CA GLU A 156 -14.77 19.96 7.91
C GLU A 156 -15.57 21.26 7.82
N ILE A 157 -16.75 21.27 8.44
CA ILE A 157 -17.57 22.48 8.54
C ILE A 157 -17.22 23.20 9.86
N ILE A 158 -16.73 24.42 9.74
CA ILE A 158 -16.49 25.34 10.83
C ILE A 158 -17.80 26.07 11.12
N ASP A 159 -18.36 25.76 12.29
CA ASP A 159 -19.56 26.41 12.81
C ASP A 159 -19.17 27.72 13.50
N THR A 160 -19.63 28.83 12.92
CA THR A 160 -19.38 30.19 13.42
C THR A 160 -20.60 30.79 14.10
N SER A 161 -21.62 29.99 14.42
CA SER A 161 -22.82 30.47 15.14
C SER A 161 -22.52 31.13 16.48
N ALA A 162 -21.42 30.74 17.14
CA ALA A 162 -20.93 31.36 18.37
C ALA A 162 -20.24 32.71 18.16
N TRP A 163 -19.90 33.08 16.92
CA TRP A 163 -19.18 34.31 16.57
C TRP A 163 -20.16 35.46 16.30
N SER A 164 -20.60 36.11 17.38
CA SER A 164 -21.59 37.19 17.32
C SER A 164 -21.01 38.58 17.01
N ASN A 165 -19.67 38.74 17.05
CA ASN A 165 -18.99 40.02 16.85
C ASN A 165 -17.74 39.85 15.99
N ASN A 166 -17.81 40.29 14.74
CA ASN A 166 -16.69 40.26 13.78
C ASN A 166 -15.57 41.27 14.08
N SER A 167 -15.70 42.08 15.14
CA SER A 167 -14.62 42.98 15.58
C SER A 167 -13.55 42.26 16.39
N THR A 168 -13.85 41.09 16.96
CA THR A 168 -12.93 40.27 17.75
C THR A 168 -12.57 38.98 17.04
N ASP A 169 -11.36 38.48 17.25
CA ASP A 169 -10.91 37.22 16.68
C ASP A 169 -11.79 36.06 17.13
N PHE A 170 -12.01 35.10 16.22
CA PHE A 170 -12.72 33.87 16.49
C PHE A 170 -11.79 32.67 16.31
N LYS A 171 -11.73 31.82 17.32
CA LYS A 171 -10.92 30.60 17.32
C LYS A 171 -11.82 29.39 17.26
N TYR A 172 -11.53 28.49 16.32
CA TYR A 172 -12.22 27.23 16.18
C TYR A 172 -11.23 26.07 16.27
N SER A 173 -11.57 25.05 17.07
CA SER A 173 -10.78 23.83 17.20
C SER A 173 -11.20 22.84 16.11
N LEU A 174 -10.29 22.56 15.19
CA LEU A 174 -10.51 21.68 14.05
C LEU A 174 -10.49 20.23 14.53
N LYS A 175 -11.60 19.52 14.34
CA LYS A 175 -11.78 18.12 14.77
C LYS A 175 -11.22 17.13 13.78
N LYS A 176 -11.12 17.52 12.50
CA LYS A 176 -10.58 16.71 11.42
C LYS A 176 -9.28 17.33 10.89
N HIS A 177 -8.45 17.87 11.77
CA HIS A 177 -7.15 18.40 11.35
C HIS A 177 -6.26 17.25 10.83
N PRO A 178 -5.60 17.37 9.65
CA PRO A 178 -4.77 16.29 9.11
C PRO A 178 -3.64 15.85 10.04
N TRP A 179 -3.14 16.76 10.88
CA TRP A 179 -2.10 16.48 11.88
C TRP A 179 -2.50 15.36 12.87
N ASP A 180 -3.80 15.15 13.10
CA ASP A 180 -4.32 14.07 13.96
C ASP A 180 -4.12 12.70 13.32
N ALA A 181 -4.12 12.65 11.99
CA ALA A 181 -3.98 11.42 11.22
C ALA A 181 -2.51 11.17 10.81
N TYR A 182 -1.80 12.21 10.36
CA TYR A 182 -0.54 12.05 9.63
C TYR A 182 0.70 12.68 10.29
N GLY A 183 0.57 13.30 11.47
CA GLY A 183 1.72 14.00 12.05
C GLY A 183 2.05 15.28 11.28
N GLU A 184 3.30 15.75 11.39
CA GLU A 184 3.75 17.07 10.87
C GLU A 184 3.92 17.08 9.34
N TYR A 185 3.03 16.40 8.62
CA TYR A 185 3.07 16.33 7.17
C TYR A 185 2.54 17.62 6.56
N GLU A 186 3.21 18.10 5.50
CA GLU A 186 2.78 19.29 4.78
C GLU A 186 1.42 19.04 4.12
N TYR A 187 0.54 20.04 4.19
CA TYR A 187 -0.79 19.97 3.61
C TYR A 187 -1.20 21.34 3.09
N ASP A 188 -2.01 21.32 2.03
CA ASP A 188 -2.70 22.51 1.56
C ASP A 188 -4.10 22.54 2.16
N PHE A 189 -4.62 23.73 2.43
CA PHE A 189 -6.02 23.89 2.78
C PHE A 189 -6.67 25.00 1.95
N ASN A 190 -7.94 24.81 1.66
CA ASN A 190 -8.80 25.78 1.00
C ASN A 190 -10.05 25.99 1.85
N LEU A 191 -10.43 27.25 2.01
CA LEU A 191 -11.54 27.66 2.85
C LEU A 191 -12.62 28.28 1.99
N THR A 192 -13.83 27.73 2.05
CA THR A 192 -14.98 28.18 1.27
C THR A 192 -16.17 28.48 2.18
N TYR A 193 -17.07 29.35 1.76
CA TYR A 193 -18.32 29.60 2.49
C TYR A 193 -19.40 28.61 2.08
N VAL A 194 -20.22 28.15 3.02
CA VAL A 194 -21.27 27.16 2.74
C VAL A 194 -22.38 27.72 1.82
N ASN A 195 -22.61 29.04 1.78
CA ASN A 195 -23.72 29.67 1.03
C ASN A 195 -23.36 31.02 0.36
N GLY A 196 -22.29 31.11 -0.47
CA GLY A 196 -21.98 32.36 -1.18
C GLY A 196 -20.71 32.34 -2.05
N THR A 197 -20.43 33.46 -2.73
CA THR A 197 -19.23 33.66 -3.56
C THR A 197 -18.00 33.94 -2.68
N ASN A 198 -16.82 33.46 -3.09
CA ASN A 198 -15.56 33.51 -2.32
C ASN A 198 -15.15 34.95 -1.93
N CYS A 199 -15.11 35.25 -0.63
CA CYS A 199 -14.78 36.60 -0.13
C CYS A 199 -13.68 36.65 0.95
N ILE A 200 -12.98 35.55 1.25
CA ILE A 200 -11.86 35.63 2.20
C ILE A 200 -10.66 36.15 1.43
N GLU A 201 -10.42 37.45 1.52
CA GLU A 201 -9.14 38.03 1.10
C GLU A 201 -7.99 37.37 1.88
N THR A 202 -6.92 37.04 1.17
CA THR A 202 -5.69 36.46 1.73
C THR A 202 -5.19 37.34 2.88
N GLY A 203 -5.13 36.80 4.11
CA GLY A 203 -4.67 37.52 5.30
C GLY A 203 -5.68 37.66 6.45
N ASN A 204 -6.93 37.22 6.27
CA ASN A 204 -7.96 37.28 7.33
C ASN A 204 -7.97 36.06 8.27
N ILE A 205 -7.09 35.10 8.05
CA ILE A 205 -7.05 33.83 8.79
C ILE A 205 -5.61 33.48 9.15
N THR A 206 -5.45 32.82 10.29
CA THR A 206 -4.18 32.20 10.70
C THR A 206 -4.47 30.78 11.19
N MET A 207 -3.68 29.82 10.74
CA MET A 207 -3.71 28.45 11.24
C MET A 207 -2.66 28.30 12.34
N ASP A 208 -3.06 27.73 13.49
CA ASP A 208 -2.17 27.24 14.54
C ASP A 208 -2.28 25.73 14.52
N ASP A 209 -1.38 25.11 13.77
CA ASP A 209 -1.35 23.67 13.59
C ASP A 209 -1.21 22.98 14.96
N GLU A 210 -0.36 23.49 15.88
CA GLU A 210 0.02 22.75 17.10
C GLU A 210 -1.18 22.61 18.03
N LYS A 211 -2.03 23.65 18.04
CA LYS A 211 -3.29 23.66 18.78
C LYS A 211 -4.46 23.14 17.95
N ARG A 212 -4.25 22.78 16.68
CA ARG A 212 -5.28 22.36 15.71
C ARG A 212 -6.40 23.39 15.64
N GLN A 213 -6.02 24.66 15.55
CA GLN A 213 -6.93 25.79 15.64
C GLN A 213 -6.80 26.71 14.45
N ILE A 214 -7.94 27.03 13.84
CA ILE A 214 -8.03 28.14 12.90
C ILE A 214 -8.52 29.38 13.64
N THR A 215 -7.83 30.49 13.43
CA THR A 215 -8.22 31.81 13.94
C THR A 215 -8.64 32.69 12.79
N PHE A 216 -9.87 33.18 12.86
CA PHE A 216 -10.40 34.23 11.99
C PHE A 216 -10.11 35.58 12.65
N LEU A 217 -9.37 36.45 11.95
CA LEU A 217 -8.98 37.75 12.47
C LEU A 217 -10.14 38.72 12.41
N GLY A 218 -10.50 39.30 13.56
CA GLY A 218 -11.53 40.33 13.64
C GLY A 218 -11.06 41.67 13.08
N ASN A 219 -12.00 42.58 12.84
CA ASN A 219 -11.71 43.90 12.25
C ASN A 219 -10.71 44.73 13.09
N ASN A 220 -10.72 44.58 14.42
CA ASN A 220 -9.78 45.29 15.29
C ASN A 220 -8.36 44.70 15.25
N SER A 221 -8.21 43.46 14.77
CA SER A 221 -6.93 42.76 14.63
C SER A 221 -6.35 42.88 13.21
N GLY A 222 -6.94 43.73 12.37
CA GLY A 222 -6.53 43.94 10.98
C GLY A 222 -7.18 43.00 9.96
N GLY A 223 -8.12 42.15 10.40
CA GLY A 223 -8.96 41.39 9.48
C GLY A 223 -10.03 42.26 8.82
N ASN A 224 -10.64 41.78 7.74
CA ASN A 224 -11.73 42.43 7.03
C ASN A 224 -12.87 41.43 6.76
N LEU A 225 -13.34 40.76 7.81
CA LEU A 225 -14.37 39.73 7.69
C LEU A 225 -15.77 40.35 7.80
N THR A 226 -16.48 40.34 6.67
CA THR A 226 -17.82 40.91 6.53
C THR A 226 -18.94 39.91 6.80
N ASN A 227 -18.61 38.62 6.96
CA ASN A 227 -19.58 37.55 7.11
C ASN A 227 -19.19 36.56 8.24
N THR A 228 -20.14 36.22 9.09
CA THR A 228 -20.03 35.22 10.17
C THR A 228 -20.77 33.92 9.84
N SER A 229 -20.99 33.64 8.55
CA SER A 229 -21.57 32.37 8.07
C SER A 229 -20.61 31.21 8.29
N ASN A 230 -21.13 29.99 8.35
CA ASN A 230 -20.32 28.78 8.45
C ASN A 230 -19.38 28.65 7.24
N TYR A 231 -18.21 28.08 7.51
CA TYR A 231 -17.17 27.85 6.53
C TYR A 231 -16.96 26.35 6.34
N ASN A 232 -16.58 25.94 5.14
CA ASN A 232 -16.09 24.60 4.85
C ASN A 232 -14.59 24.70 4.59
N ILE A 233 -13.79 24.04 5.42
CA ILE A 233 -12.36 23.87 5.20
C ILE A 233 -12.13 22.52 4.53
N SER A 234 -11.42 22.54 3.41
CA SER A 234 -10.96 21.35 2.71
C SER A 234 -9.44 21.26 2.79
N TYR A 235 -8.92 20.10 3.16
CA TYR A 235 -7.50 19.80 3.20
C TYR A 235 -7.12 18.91 2.02
N SER A 236 -5.92 19.11 1.48
CA SER A 236 -5.32 18.27 0.45
C SER A 236 -3.90 17.90 0.90
N LEU A 237 -3.62 16.61 0.97
CA LEU A 237 -2.30 16.07 1.25
C LEU A 237 -1.88 15.23 0.06
N ASN A 238 -0.68 15.46 -0.45
CA ASN A 238 -0.11 14.67 -1.53
C ASN A 238 1.07 13.86 -0.98
N PHE A 239 0.94 12.54 -1.01
CA PHE A 239 1.99 11.62 -0.60
C PHE A 239 2.68 11.04 -1.82
N VAL A 240 3.99 11.25 -1.93
CA VAL A 240 4.82 10.63 -2.97
C VAL A 240 4.91 9.12 -2.72
N SER A 241 4.09 8.34 -3.42
CA SER A 241 3.94 6.91 -3.18
C SER A 241 5.18 6.12 -3.60
N TYR A 242 5.60 6.31 -4.86
CA TYR A 242 6.68 5.55 -5.46
C TYR A 242 7.61 6.49 -6.24
N PRO A 243 8.89 6.62 -5.84
CA PRO A 243 9.82 7.56 -6.47
C PRO A 243 10.42 7.08 -7.81
N GLY A 244 10.14 5.83 -8.22
CA GLY A 244 10.66 5.23 -9.43
C GLY A 244 9.68 5.27 -10.61
N ASN A 245 10.06 4.63 -11.72
CA ASN A 245 9.13 4.43 -12.84
C ASN A 245 8.28 3.18 -12.59
N SER A 246 6.99 3.26 -12.93
CA SER A 246 6.08 2.12 -12.99
C SER A 246 6.68 1.00 -13.83
N PRO A 247 6.62 -0.27 -13.40
CA PRO A 247 7.04 -1.39 -14.22
C PRO A 247 6.17 -1.53 -15.48
N SER A 248 6.78 -2.02 -16.56
CA SER A 248 6.09 -2.38 -17.79
C SER A 248 5.19 -3.59 -17.56
N GLU A 249 4.03 -3.64 -18.21
CA GLU A 249 3.12 -4.80 -18.15
C GLU A 249 3.75 -6.09 -18.69
N ARG A 250 4.82 -5.96 -19.48
CA ARG A 250 5.54 -7.08 -20.09
C ARG A 250 6.62 -7.68 -19.19
N ASP A 251 7.02 -6.95 -18.15
CA ASP A 251 8.10 -7.36 -17.28
C ASP A 251 7.54 -8.11 -16.07
N PRO A 252 8.24 -9.14 -15.57
CA PRO A 252 7.89 -9.76 -14.30
C PRO A 252 7.80 -8.76 -13.15
N VAL A 253 6.84 -8.98 -12.27
CA VAL A 253 6.65 -8.21 -11.04
C VAL A 253 7.28 -8.98 -9.89
N ARG A 254 8.43 -8.48 -9.41
CA ARG A 254 9.12 -9.03 -8.24
C ARG A 254 8.68 -8.28 -7.00
N VAL A 255 8.02 -8.95 -6.07
CA VAL A 255 7.56 -8.35 -4.81
C VAL A 255 8.48 -8.79 -3.68
N GLU A 256 9.00 -7.82 -2.91
CA GLU A 256 9.69 -8.10 -1.64
C GLU A 256 8.96 -7.38 -0.49
N LEU A 257 8.50 -8.15 0.49
CA LEU A 257 7.94 -7.64 1.74
C LEU A 257 8.99 -7.73 2.84
N ILE A 258 9.18 -6.62 3.56
CA ILE A 258 10.07 -6.55 4.71
C ILE A 258 9.23 -6.25 5.95
N THR A 259 9.35 -7.08 6.98
CA THR A 259 8.58 -6.95 8.22
C THR A 259 9.33 -6.14 9.28
N SER A 260 8.67 -5.84 10.40
CA SER A 260 9.29 -5.22 11.57
C SER A 260 10.42 -6.04 12.18
N TYR A 261 10.42 -7.36 11.93
CA TYR A 261 11.46 -8.29 12.37
C TYR A 261 12.59 -8.45 11.34
N ILE A 262 12.58 -7.66 10.26
CA ILE A 262 13.59 -7.66 9.18
C ILE A 262 13.57 -8.98 8.37
N ASN A 263 12.52 -9.80 8.51
CA ASN A 263 12.30 -10.91 7.62
C ASN A 263 11.90 -10.40 6.24
N VAL A 264 12.39 -11.08 5.20
CA VAL A 264 12.15 -10.72 3.80
C VAL A 264 11.40 -11.86 3.12
N PHE A 265 10.18 -11.58 2.66
CA PHE A 265 9.35 -12.51 1.89
C PHE A 265 9.34 -12.06 0.44
N ARG A 266 9.58 -12.98 -0.48
CA ARG A 266 9.73 -12.66 -1.90
C ARG A 266 8.82 -13.54 -2.73
N GLU A 267 8.18 -12.94 -3.72
CA GLU A 267 7.41 -13.63 -4.74
C GLU A 267 7.67 -12.97 -6.09
N VAL A 268 7.59 -13.75 -7.17
CA VAL A 268 7.79 -13.25 -8.53
C VAL A 268 6.61 -13.69 -9.37
N PHE A 269 5.90 -12.70 -9.92
CA PHE A 269 4.78 -12.90 -10.81
C PHE A 269 5.23 -12.66 -12.24
N THR A 270 4.97 -13.60 -13.15
CA THR A 270 5.39 -13.49 -14.55
C THR A 270 4.19 -13.44 -15.49
N PRO A 271 4.18 -12.55 -16.49
CA PRO A 271 3.09 -12.55 -17.45
C PRO A 271 3.02 -13.88 -18.22
N PRO A 272 1.81 -14.34 -18.59
CA PRO A 272 1.66 -15.56 -19.38
C PRO A 272 2.35 -15.43 -20.74
N MET A 273 2.82 -16.54 -21.29
CA MET A 273 3.47 -16.59 -22.61
C MET A 273 2.44 -16.92 -23.71
N PRO A 274 2.04 -15.95 -24.55
CA PRO A 274 1.06 -16.18 -25.61
C PRO A 274 1.69 -16.96 -26.77
N VAL A 275 1.03 -18.06 -27.13
CA VAL A 275 1.34 -18.85 -28.33
C VAL A 275 0.05 -19.06 -29.09
N ALA A 276 0.01 -18.62 -30.34
CA ALA A 276 -1.16 -18.75 -31.21
C ALA A 276 -0.79 -19.54 -32.46
N ALA A 277 -1.63 -20.51 -32.80
CA ALA A 277 -1.60 -21.27 -34.04
C ALA A 277 -2.83 -20.96 -34.89
N VAL A 278 -2.62 -20.87 -36.19
CA VAL A 278 -3.67 -20.63 -37.18
C VAL A 278 -3.83 -21.88 -38.03
N GLN A 279 -5.05 -22.40 -38.11
CA GLN A 279 -5.38 -23.57 -38.93
C GLN A 279 -6.48 -23.21 -39.94
N PHE A 280 -6.31 -23.69 -41.16
CA PHE A 280 -7.33 -23.60 -42.21
C PHE A 280 -8.07 -24.93 -42.32
N LYS A 281 -9.40 -24.88 -42.26
CA LYS A 281 -10.25 -26.05 -42.46
C LYS A 281 -11.34 -25.77 -43.48
N VAL A 282 -11.83 -26.85 -44.07
CA VAL A 282 -12.94 -26.82 -45.03
C VAL A 282 -14.02 -27.75 -44.50
N GLU A 283 -15.26 -27.26 -44.46
CA GLU A 283 -16.45 -28.06 -44.21
C GLU A 283 -17.38 -28.00 -45.42
N TYR A 284 -18.20 -29.03 -45.60
CA TYR A 284 -19.21 -29.05 -46.67
C TYR A 284 -20.56 -28.68 -46.06
N LEU A 285 -21.06 -27.50 -46.41
CA LEU A 285 -22.39 -27.05 -46.00
C LEU A 285 -23.42 -27.53 -47.01
N GLN A 286 -24.51 -28.12 -46.52
CA GLN A 286 -25.61 -28.55 -47.36
C GLN A 286 -26.62 -27.41 -47.53
N ASP A 287 -26.93 -27.03 -48.76
CA ASP A 287 -27.98 -26.07 -49.06
C ASP A 287 -29.39 -26.68 -48.90
N GLY A 288 -30.42 -25.84 -48.94
CA GLY A 288 -31.83 -26.29 -48.84
C GLY A 288 -32.29 -27.23 -49.96
N ASN A 289 -31.51 -27.36 -51.04
CA ASN A 289 -31.77 -28.24 -52.17
C ASN A 289 -30.95 -29.55 -52.11
N GLY A 290 -30.15 -29.74 -51.06
CA GLY A 290 -29.31 -30.92 -50.85
C GLY A 290 -27.91 -30.85 -51.48
N THR A 291 -27.57 -29.77 -52.20
CA THR A 291 -26.24 -29.54 -52.78
C THR A 291 -25.25 -29.21 -51.67
N GLN A 292 -24.09 -29.87 -51.69
CA GLN A 292 -23.00 -29.55 -50.77
C GLN A 292 -22.04 -28.55 -51.40
N SER A 293 -21.77 -27.45 -50.71
CA SER A 293 -20.78 -26.46 -51.11
C SER A 293 -19.65 -26.40 -50.08
N PRO A 294 -18.37 -26.39 -50.51
CA PRO A 294 -17.25 -26.23 -49.58
C PRO A 294 -17.27 -24.83 -48.99
N SER A 295 -17.11 -24.74 -47.67
CA SER A 295 -16.97 -23.52 -46.90
C SER A 295 -15.64 -23.60 -46.14
N SER A 296 -14.73 -22.69 -46.45
CA SER A 296 -13.44 -22.60 -45.76
C SER A 296 -13.55 -21.69 -44.56
N TYR A 297 -12.89 -22.04 -43.48
CA TYR A 297 -12.88 -21.25 -42.25
C TYR A 297 -11.55 -21.35 -41.53
N LEU A 298 -11.32 -20.35 -40.68
CA LEU A 298 -10.15 -20.25 -39.83
C LEU A 298 -10.44 -20.85 -38.46
N ILE A 299 -9.45 -21.51 -37.87
CA ILE A 299 -9.41 -21.81 -36.44
C ILE A 299 -8.18 -21.12 -35.87
N LEU A 300 -8.39 -20.38 -34.79
CA LEU A 300 -7.35 -19.84 -33.96
C LEU A 300 -7.24 -20.70 -32.71
N ASP A 301 -6.02 -21.12 -32.37
CA ASP A 301 -5.76 -22.07 -31.31
C ASP A 301 -4.63 -21.52 -30.43
N ALA A 302 -4.94 -21.25 -29.16
CA ALA A 302 -4.00 -20.78 -28.15
C ALA A 302 -3.60 -21.87 -27.15
N SER A 303 -3.87 -23.15 -27.44
CA SER A 303 -3.67 -24.25 -26.48
C SER A 303 -2.21 -24.47 -26.08
N ASP A 304 -1.25 -23.99 -26.88
CA ASP A 304 0.18 -24.05 -26.57
C ASP A 304 0.66 -22.87 -25.72
N SER A 305 -0.24 -21.93 -25.35
CA SER A 305 0.08 -20.85 -24.43
C SER A 305 0.34 -21.40 -23.03
N THR A 306 1.32 -20.84 -22.33
CA THR A 306 1.73 -21.35 -21.02
C THR A 306 1.92 -20.22 -20.03
N ASP A 307 1.63 -20.52 -18.79
CA ASP A 307 1.99 -19.71 -17.64
C ASP A 307 2.91 -20.55 -16.72
N ILE A 308 3.96 -19.95 -16.17
CA ILE A 308 5.03 -20.67 -15.45
C ILE A 308 4.78 -20.71 -13.95
N ASP A 309 4.11 -19.71 -13.40
CA ASP A 309 3.75 -19.55 -11.99
C ASP A 309 2.29 -19.92 -11.69
N GLY A 310 1.41 -19.93 -12.70
CA GLY A 310 0.00 -20.24 -12.52
C GLY A 310 -0.68 -20.90 -13.72
N PHE A 311 -1.90 -20.46 -14.02
CA PHE A 311 -2.69 -20.91 -15.16
C PHE A 311 -3.48 -19.78 -15.80
N ILE A 312 -3.65 -19.88 -17.12
CA ILE A 312 -4.37 -18.88 -17.90
C ILE A 312 -5.88 -18.97 -17.64
N THR A 313 -6.48 -17.86 -17.19
CA THR A 313 -7.92 -17.74 -16.90
C THR A 313 -8.72 -17.16 -18.06
N SER A 314 -8.08 -16.34 -18.91
CA SER A 314 -8.76 -15.65 -20.02
C SER A 314 -7.97 -15.69 -21.33
N TYR A 315 -8.70 -15.87 -22.43
CA TYR A 315 -8.20 -15.84 -23.80
C TYR A 315 -9.09 -14.90 -24.60
N LYS A 316 -8.52 -13.80 -25.11
CA LYS A 316 -9.24 -12.79 -25.90
C LYS A 316 -8.51 -12.55 -27.21
N TRP A 317 -9.21 -12.68 -28.32
CA TRP A 317 -8.66 -12.51 -29.66
C TRP A 317 -9.09 -11.18 -30.27
N ALA A 318 -8.15 -10.52 -30.94
CA ALA A 318 -8.41 -9.37 -31.78
C ALA A 318 -8.03 -9.68 -33.22
N ILE A 319 -8.89 -9.27 -34.15
CA ILE A 319 -8.73 -9.56 -35.57
C ILE A 319 -9.09 -8.35 -36.39
N TRP A 320 -8.17 -7.98 -37.28
CA TRP A 320 -8.32 -6.90 -38.24
C TRP A 320 -8.05 -7.43 -39.64
N LYS A 321 -8.69 -6.85 -40.65
CA LYS A 321 -8.42 -7.18 -42.06
C LYS A 321 -8.39 -5.94 -42.91
N ASP A 322 -7.65 -5.96 -44.00
CA ASP A 322 -7.68 -4.86 -44.97
C ASP A 322 -8.95 -4.93 -45.82
N SER A 323 -9.51 -3.77 -46.12
CA SER A 323 -10.61 -3.58 -47.04
C SER A 323 -10.28 -2.48 -48.05
N ALA A 324 -11.08 -2.36 -49.11
CA ALA A 324 -10.91 -1.31 -50.13
C ALA A 324 -10.88 0.13 -49.54
N ASN A 325 -11.45 0.32 -48.35
CA ASN A 325 -11.52 1.63 -47.68
C ASN A 325 -10.61 1.73 -46.43
N GLY A 326 -9.64 0.81 -46.28
CA GLY A 326 -8.72 0.75 -45.13
C GLY A 326 -8.97 -0.48 -44.24
N THR A 327 -8.33 -0.51 -43.08
CA THR A 327 -8.41 -1.63 -42.15
C THR A 327 -9.76 -1.68 -41.43
N THR A 328 -10.40 -2.85 -41.42
CA THR A 328 -11.66 -3.14 -40.74
C THR A 328 -11.39 -4.01 -39.53
N THR A 329 -11.83 -3.57 -38.35
CA THR A 329 -11.82 -4.39 -37.12
C THR A 329 -12.99 -5.36 -37.15
N LEU A 330 -12.70 -6.66 -37.06
CA LEU A 330 -13.71 -7.70 -36.91
C LEU A 330 -13.97 -8.01 -35.44
N TYR A 331 -12.87 -8.09 -34.66
CA TYR A 331 -12.87 -8.36 -33.23
C TYR A 331 -11.83 -7.47 -32.57
N ASP A 332 -12.17 -6.88 -31.42
CA ASP A 332 -11.28 -6.04 -30.62
C ASP A 332 -11.20 -6.60 -29.19
N TYR A 333 -10.52 -7.75 -29.08
CA TYR A 333 -10.38 -8.52 -27.84
C TYR A 333 -11.72 -8.93 -27.20
N ASP A 334 -12.77 -9.06 -28.01
CA ASP A 334 -14.12 -9.47 -27.61
C ASP A 334 -14.41 -10.93 -27.99
N LEU A 335 -13.63 -11.53 -28.90
CA LEU A 335 -13.73 -12.94 -29.23
C LEU A 335 -13.01 -13.78 -28.16
N GLN A 336 -13.78 -14.49 -27.34
CA GLN A 336 -13.26 -15.25 -26.19
C GLN A 336 -13.12 -16.74 -26.46
N GLY A 337 -12.07 -17.35 -25.90
CA GLY A 337 -11.86 -18.79 -25.86
C GLY A 337 -10.46 -19.21 -26.26
N MET A 338 -9.99 -20.34 -25.71
CA MET A 338 -8.68 -20.92 -26.02
C MET A 338 -8.60 -21.37 -27.49
N VAL A 339 -9.68 -21.92 -28.04
CA VAL A 339 -9.80 -22.28 -29.45
C VAL A 339 -11.07 -21.66 -30.01
N VAL A 340 -10.93 -20.82 -31.04
CA VAL A 340 -12.04 -20.05 -31.61
C VAL A 340 -12.12 -20.19 -33.12
N ARG A 341 -13.34 -20.07 -33.64
CA ARG A 341 -13.64 -19.99 -35.07
C ARG A 341 -14.21 -18.60 -35.37
N PRO A 342 -13.38 -17.63 -35.80
CA PRO A 342 -13.88 -16.31 -36.15
C PRO A 342 -14.82 -16.36 -37.37
N ILE A 343 -15.79 -15.44 -37.39
CA ILE A 343 -16.77 -15.28 -38.48
C ILE A 343 -16.46 -13.97 -39.22
N GLY A 344 -16.83 -13.88 -40.50
CA GLY A 344 -16.63 -12.66 -41.30
C GLY A 344 -15.24 -12.53 -41.94
N ILE A 345 -14.45 -13.59 -41.85
CA ILE A 345 -13.21 -13.78 -42.61
C ILE A 345 -13.50 -14.74 -43.75
N ASP A 346 -13.23 -14.32 -44.97
CA ASP A 346 -13.17 -15.17 -46.15
C ASP A 346 -11.70 -15.46 -46.47
N PRO A 347 -11.19 -16.67 -46.17
CA PRO A 347 -9.79 -17.02 -46.37
C PRO A 347 -9.29 -16.89 -47.83
N TYR A 348 -10.18 -16.76 -48.82
CA TYR A 348 -9.81 -16.63 -50.22
C TYR A 348 -9.79 -15.19 -50.73
N ASN A 349 -10.62 -14.31 -50.13
CA ASN A 349 -10.84 -12.97 -50.64
C ASN A 349 -10.33 -11.87 -49.70
N ASP A 350 -10.23 -12.16 -48.41
CA ASP A 350 -9.66 -11.22 -47.44
C ASP A 350 -8.14 -11.34 -47.44
N HIS A 351 -7.46 -10.20 -47.56
CA HIS A 351 -6.01 -10.09 -47.52
C HIS A 351 -5.55 -9.38 -46.25
N ASN A 352 -4.31 -9.62 -45.84
CA ASN A 352 -3.66 -8.99 -44.68
C ASN A 352 -4.49 -9.10 -43.40
N VAL A 353 -5.01 -10.29 -43.11
CA VAL A 353 -5.72 -10.54 -41.86
C VAL A 353 -4.69 -10.56 -40.72
N THR A 354 -4.77 -9.57 -39.84
CA THR A 354 -3.91 -9.42 -38.68
C THR A 354 -4.63 -9.97 -37.45
N ILE A 355 -3.96 -10.82 -36.69
CA ILE A 355 -4.48 -11.49 -35.51
C ILE A 355 -3.58 -11.19 -34.33
N ASP A 356 -4.18 -10.86 -33.20
CA ASP A 356 -3.52 -10.74 -31.90
C ASP A 356 -4.29 -11.51 -30.83
N LEU A 357 -3.59 -11.92 -29.79
CA LEU A 357 -4.09 -12.70 -28.67
C LEU A 357 -3.69 -12.00 -27.37
N LEU A 358 -4.66 -11.71 -26.52
CA LEU A 358 -4.48 -11.24 -25.15
C LEU A 358 -4.81 -12.37 -24.19
N LEU A 359 -3.87 -12.67 -23.30
CA LEU A 359 -4.03 -13.62 -22.22
C LEU A 359 -4.09 -12.91 -20.88
N THR A 360 -4.83 -13.50 -19.94
CA THR A 360 -4.84 -13.13 -18.52
C THR A 360 -4.67 -14.40 -17.70
N ASP A 361 -3.75 -14.39 -16.73
CA ASP A 361 -3.53 -15.50 -15.79
C ASP A 361 -4.43 -15.40 -14.55
N ASP A 362 -4.17 -16.23 -13.53
CA ASP A 362 -4.90 -16.24 -12.26
C ASP A 362 -4.43 -15.16 -11.27
N ASP A 363 -3.28 -14.53 -11.53
CA ASP A 363 -2.75 -13.38 -10.79
C ASP A 363 -3.06 -12.03 -11.50
N GLY A 364 -3.94 -12.05 -12.50
CA GLY A 364 -4.37 -10.85 -13.23
C GLY A 364 -3.32 -10.25 -14.17
N MET A 365 -2.14 -10.84 -14.30
CA MET A 365 -1.14 -10.37 -15.25
C MET A 365 -1.62 -10.64 -16.66
N THR A 366 -1.27 -9.74 -17.57
CA THR A 366 -1.70 -9.84 -18.97
C THR A 366 -0.53 -9.80 -19.92
N SER A 367 -0.69 -10.45 -21.07
CA SER A 367 0.33 -10.48 -22.10
C SER A 367 -0.32 -10.59 -23.47
N ARG A 368 0.21 -9.84 -24.45
CA ARG A 368 -0.25 -9.88 -25.83
C ARG A 368 0.76 -10.56 -26.74
N LEU A 369 0.27 -11.32 -27.72
CA LEU A 369 1.11 -11.92 -28.75
C LEU A 369 1.92 -10.84 -29.50
N SER A 370 1.26 -9.73 -29.85
CA SER A 370 1.85 -8.54 -30.46
C SER A 370 3.04 -7.95 -29.70
N GLN A 371 3.05 -8.08 -28.37
CA GLN A 371 4.09 -7.55 -27.52
C GLN A 371 5.30 -8.47 -27.40
N VAL A 372 5.09 -9.79 -27.52
CA VAL A 372 6.13 -10.81 -27.31
C VAL A 372 6.77 -11.27 -28.61
N SER A 373 5.95 -11.59 -29.62
CA SER A 373 6.42 -12.15 -30.90
C SER A 373 5.93 -11.40 -32.13
N GLY A 374 5.16 -10.32 -31.94
CA GLY A 374 4.49 -9.58 -33.00
C GLY A 374 3.12 -10.15 -33.35
N ASN A 375 2.50 -9.63 -34.40
CA ASN A 375 1.17 -10.07 -34.81
C ASN A 375 1.28 -11.20 -35.82
N LEU A 376 0.27 -12.06 -35.87
CA LEU A 376 0.13 -13.03 -36.95
C LEU A 376 -0.56 -12.35 -38.13
N THR A 377 0.07 -12.36 -39.29
CA THR A 377 -0.52 -11.84 -40.53
C THR A 377 -0.70 -12.97 -41.52
N ILE A 378 -1.93 -13.13 -42.00
CA ILE A 378 -2.27 -14.01 -43.12
C ILE A 378 -2.29 -13.13 -44.38
N LEU A 379 -1.44 -13.48 -45.34
CA LEU A 379 -1.26 -12.76 -46.61
C LEU A 379 -2.28 -13.21 -47.67
#